data_AF-A0A968TXC1-F1
#
_entry.id   AF-A0A968TXC1-F1
#
_cell.length_a   1.000
_cell.length_b   1.000
_cell.length_c   1.000
_cell.angle_alpha   90.00
_cell.angle_beta   90.00
_cell.angle_gamma   90.00
#
_symmetry.space_group_name_H-M   'P 1'
#
loop_
_entity.id
_entity.type
_entity.pdbx_description
1 polymer ?
#
loop_
_entity_poly.entity_id
_entity_poly.type
_entity_poly.pdbx_seq_one_letter_code
_entity_poly.pdbx_strand_id
1 'polypeptide(L)'
;MIQQFRQLQCQSGLSTYGQLLVCGQPPVMLLDLARQRFKAQARQDGSLLPVEVARLLYYVVVAAGVMRIGRWFSQLSDTELRSAVLWALDRPWLQDELLRQVLQEAQAHLDRLIGSQSNNLPSVGALIYPLYPPGEGRDEGVAIF
;
A
#
# COMPACT_ATOMS: atom_id res chain seq x y z
N MET A 1 -21.64 3.20 -2.09
CA MET A 1 -20.36 2.49 -1.92
C MET A 1 -20.28 1.58 -0.69
N ILE A 2 -20.72 1.99 0.52
CA ILE A 2 -20.60 1.14 1.74
C ILE A 2 -21.36 -0.20 1.63
N GLN A 3 -22.51 -0.22 0.94
CA GLN A 3 -23.31 -1.45 0.80
C GLN A 3 -22.65 -2.53 -0.08
N GLN A 4 -21.89 -2.14 -1.11
CA GLN A 4 -21.21 -3.09 -1.98
C GLN A 4 -20.07 -3.82 -1.26
N PHE A 5 -19.31 -3.13 -0.39
CA PHE A 5 -18.26 -3.77 0.40
C PHE A 5 -18.85 -4.85 1.31
N ARG A 6 -19.91 -4.53 2.07
CA ARG A 6 -20.58 -5.49 2.97
C ARG A 6 -21.12 -6.72 2.24
N GLN A 7 -21.68 -6.52 1.03
CA GLN A 7 -22.20 -7.64 0.22
C GLN A 7 -21.09 -8.60 -0.23
N LEU A 8 -19.93 -8.08 -0.63
CA LEU A 8 -18.78 -8.89 -1.03
C LEU A 8 -18.09 -9.59 0.14
N GLN A 9 -18.07 -8.95 1.31
CA GLN A 9 -17.57 -9.57 2.55
C GLN A 9 -18.36 -10.83 2.91
N CYS A 10 -19.69 -10.80 2.84
CA CYS A 10 -20.53 -11.97 3.11
C CYS A 10 -20.29 -13.13 2.13
N GLN A 11 -19.97 -12.83 0.88
CA GLN A 11 -19.72 -13.85 -0.16
C GLN A 11 -18.33 -14.48 -0.06
N SER A 12 -17.35 -13.75 0.49
CA SER A 12 -15.95 -14.20 0.61
C SER A 12 -15.57 -14.66 2.02
N GLY A 13 -16.42 -14.42 3.03
CA GLY A 13 -16.11 -14.69 4.45
C GLY A 13 -15.10 -13.71 5.06
N LEU A 14 -14.62 -12.72 4.30
CA LEU A 14 -13.61 -11.75 4.75
C LEU A 14 -14.29 -10.58 5.49
N SER A 15 -14.00 -10.44 6.78
CA SER A 15 -14.62 -9.43 7.65
C SER A 15 -13.70 -8.25 7.97
N THR A 16 -12.38 -8.40 7.77
CA THR A 16 -11.39 -7.36 8.09
C THR A 16 -10.43 -7.09 6.92
N TYR A 17 -9.81 -5.90 6.91
CA TYR A 17 -8.74 -5.59 5.96
C TYR A 17 -7.54 -6.52 6.13
N GLY A 18 -7.18 -6.90 7.37
CA GLY A 18 -6.10 -7.84 7.62
C GLY A 18 -6.32 -9.18 6.91
N GLN A 19 -7.54 -9.73 6.99
CA GLN A 19 -7.90 -10.96 6.28
C GLN A 19 -7.83 -10.81 4.76
N LEU A 20 -8.27 -9.66 4.24
CA LEU A 20 -8.14 -9.35 2.81
C LEU A 20 -6.68 -9.28 2.35
N LEU A 21 -5.81 -8.72 3.18
CA LEU A 21 -4.39 -8.55 2.89
C LEU A 21 -3.61 -9.86 2.88
N VAL A 22 -3.99 -10.85 3.68
CA VAL A 22 -3.30 -12.16 3.71
C VAL A 22 -3.94 -13.22 2.82
N CYS A 23 -5.19 -13.03 2.39
CA CYS A 23 -5.89 -13.98 1.53
C CYS A 23 -5.08 -14.29 0.28
N GLY A 24 -4.83 -15.57 -0.03
CA GLY A 24 -3.99 -15.97 -1.17
C GLY A 24 -4.56 -15.59 -2.54
N GLN A 25 -5.89 -15.59 -2.67
CA GLN A 25 -6.62 -15.14 -3.85
C GLN A 25 -7.65 -14.09 -3.43
N PRO A 26 -7.20 -12.85 -3.13
CA PRO A 26 -8.08 -11.84 -2.58
C PRO A 26 -9.06 -11.37 -3.66
N PRO A 27 -10.36 -11.17 -3.33
CA PRO A 27 -11.32 -10.65 -4.30
C PRO A 27 -10.87 -9.28 -4.82
N VAL A 28 -10.62 -9.20 -6.13
CA VAL A 28 -10.07 -8.02 -6.80
C VAL A 28 -10.85 -6.74 -6.43
N MET A 29 -12.18 -6.83 -6.47
CA MET A 29 -13.04 -5.69 -6.17
C MET A 29 -12.90 -5.20 -4.71
N LEU A 30 -12.66 -6.09 -3.75
CA LEU A 30 -12.46 -5.69 -2.34
C LEU A 30 -11.12 -4.99 -2.14
N LEU A 31 -10.04 -5.48 -2.77
CA LEU A 31 -8.75 -4.80 -2.73
C LEU A 31 -8.82 -3.43 -3.41
N ASP A 32 -9.53 -3.31 -4.54
CA ASP A 32 -9.65 -2.02 -5.21
C ASP A 32 -10.47 -1.02 -4.38
N LEU A 33 -11.55 -1.46 -3.73
CA LEU A 33 -12.30 -0.65 -2.79
C LEU A 33 -11.44 -0.19 -1.60
N ALA A 34 -10.63 -1.09 -1.03
CA ALA A 34 -9.69 -0.76 0.03
C ALA A 34 -8.67 0.29 -0.43
N ARG A 35 -8.08 0.08 -1.62
CA ARG A 35 -7.12 1.01 -2.24
C ARG A 35 -7.72 2.39 -2.41
N GLN A 36 -8.90 2.49 -3.01
CA GLN A 36 -9.58 3.77 -3.24
C GLN A 36 -9.89 4.49 -1.92
N ARG A 37 -10.34 3.74 -0.90
CA ARG A 37 -10.63 4.28 0.43
C ARG A 37 -9.39 4.88 1.09
N PHE A 38 -8.28 4.15 1.13
CA PHE A 38 -7.05 4.63 1.76
C PHE A 38 -6.40 5.76 0.96
N LYS A 39 -6.47 5.71 -0.37
CA LYS A 39 -6.06 6.81 -1.25
C LYS A 39 -6.84 8.09 -0.98
N ALA A 40 -8.14 8.00 -0.75
CA ALA A 40 -8.98 9.17 -0.42
C ALA A 40 -8.62 9.74 0.96
N GLN A 41 -8.47 8.87 1.97
CA GLN A 41 -8.09 9.31 3.32
C GLN A 41 -6.70 9.95 3.38
N ALA A 42 -5.73 9.43 2.62
CA ALA A 42 -4.39 10.01 2.54
C ALA A 42 -4.33 11.39 1.86
N ARG A 43 -5.44 11.90 1.32
CA ARG A 43 -5.55 13.21 0.66
C ARG A 43 -6.40 14.20 1.43
N GLN A 44 -7.06 13.76 2.51
CA GLN A 44 -8.00 14.59 3.26
C GLN A 44 -7.41 14.94 4.62
N ASP A 45 -7.17 16.22 4.85
CA ASP A 45 -6.84 16.72 6.17
C ASP A 45 -8.06 16.55 7.11
N GLY A 46 -7.82 16.07 8.33
CA GLY A 46 -8.88 15.75 9.29
C GLY A 46 -9.61 14.43 9.02
N SER A 47 -9.06 13.53 8.19
CA SER A 47 -9.60 12.18 8.05
C SER A 47 -9.49 11.36 9.34
N LEU A 48 -10.21 10.25 9.43
CA LEU A 48 -10.18 9.32 10.57
C LEU A 48 -8.78 8.75 10.85
N LEU A 49 -7.91 8.71 9.83
CA LEU A 49 -6.54 8.25 9.95
C LEU A 49 -5.57 9.41 9.71
N PRO A 50 -4.45 9.45 10.44
CA PRO A 50 -3.32 10.28 10.05
C PRO A 50 -2.91 9.97 8.61
N VAL A 51 -2.52 11.00 7.86
CA VAL A 51 -2.17 10.89 6.43
C VAL A 51 -1.12 9.81 6.18
N GLU A 52 -0.11 9.70 7.05
CA GLU A 52 0.95 8.69 6.93
C GLU A 52 0.43 7.26 7.12
N VAL A 53 -0.51 7.05 8.04
CA VAL A 53 -1.12 5.73 8.28
C VAL A 53 -2.01 5.34 7.12
N ALA A 54 -2.85 6.26 6.63
CA ALA A 54 -3.67 6.03 5.44
C ALA A 54 -2.80 5.72 4.22
N ARG A 55 -1.66 6.40 4.06
CA ARG A 55 -0.70 6.16 2.99
C ARG A 55 -0.04 4.78 3.12
N LEU A 56 0.38 4.39 4.32
CA LEU A 56 0.92 3.06 4.57
C LEU A 56 -0.09 1.98 4.17
N LEU A 57 -1.34 2.10 4.63
CA LEU A 57 -2.39 1.14 4.28
C LEU A 57 -2.70 1.11 2.78
N TYR A 58 -2.62 2.25 2.10
CA TYR A 58 -2.69 2.30 0.63
C TYR A 58 -1.57 1.46 -0.01
N TYR A 59 -0.32 1.64 0.40
CA TYR A 59 0.80 0.88 -0.16
C TYR A 59 0.72 -0.61 0.17
N VAL A 60 0.30 -0.97 1.38
CA VAL A 60 0.10 -2.38 1.77
C VAL A 60 -0.96 -3.06 0.88
N VAL A 61 -2.08 -2.39 0.60
CA VAL A 61 -3.12 -2.93 -0.29
C VAL A 61 -2.61 -3.08 -1.72
N VAL A 62 -1.87 -2.09 -2.22
CA VAL A 62 -1.28 -2.15 -3.57
C VAL A 62 -0.26 -3.28 -3.67
N ALA A 63 0.62 -3.41 -2.68
CA ALA A 63 1.60 -4.47 -2.56
C ALA A 63 0.95 -5.85 -2.52
N ALA A 64 -0.11 -6.02 -1.72
CA ALA A 64 -0.87 -7.26 -1.67
C ALA A 64 -1.50 -7.61 -3.03
N GLY A 65 -2.01 -6.61 -3.76
CA GLY A 65 -2.52 -6.79 -5.12
C GLY A 65 -1.46 -7.26 -6.10
N VAL A 66 -0.27 -6.63 -6.10
CA VAL A 66 0.84 -7.04 -6.98
C VAL A 66 1.31 -8.46 -6.66
N MET A 67 1.53 -8.79 -5.39
CA MET A 67 2.02 -10.12 -5.01
C MET A 67 1.05 -11.26 -5.36
N ARG A 68 -0.25 -11.04 -5.16
CA ARG A 68 -1.26 -12.12 -5.18
C ARG A 68 -1.96 -12.25 -6.51
N ILE A 69 -2.03 -11.16 -7.28
CA ILE A 69 -2.78 -11.08 -8.53
C ILE A 69 -1.83 -10.77 -9.71
N GLY A 70 -0.59 -10.36 -9.43
CA GLY A 70 0.46 -10.08 -10.42
C GLY A 70 0.34 -8.67 -10.98
N ARG A 71 -0.68 -8.40 -11.80
CA ARG A 71 -0.86 -7.11 -12.47
C ARG A 71 -2.01 -6.33 -11.85
N TRP A 72 -1.67 -5.36 -11.01
CA TRP A 72 -2.63 -4.61 -10.22
C TRP A 72 -2.93 -3.23 -10.82
N PHE A 73 -4.12 -2.65 -10.54
CA PHE A 73 -4.60 -1.34 -11.05
C PHE A 73 -3.79 -0.11 -10.57
N SER A 74 -2.59 -0.31 -10.04
CA SER A 74 -1.70 0.77 -9.64
C SER A 74 -0.93 1.27 -10.86
N GLN A 75 -0.77 2.59 -10.95
CA GLN A 75 0.14 3.22 -11.91
C GLN A 75 1.60 3.21 -11.42
N LEU A 76 1.86 2.74 -10.19
CA LEU A 76 3.21 2.61 -9.66
C LEU A 76 3.95 1.49 -10.38
N SER A 77 5.14 1.81 -10.89
CA SER A 77 6.12 0.81 -11.33
C SER A 77 6.60 -0.06 -10.18
N ASP A 78 7.19 -1.21 -10.50
CA ASP A 78 7.73 -2.15 -9.50
C ASP A 78 8.78 -1.46 -8.61
N THR A 79 9.60 -0.57 -9.16
CA THR A 79 10.62 0.20 -8.45
C THR A 79 10.01 1.26 -7.52
N GLU A 80 9.00 1.99 -7.97
CA GLU A 80 8.29 2.96 -7.11
C GLU A 80 7.56 2.27 -5.96
N LEU A 81 6.92 1.13 -6.23
CA LEU A 81 6.24 0.35 -5.20
C LEU A 81 7.24 -0.22 -4.19
N ARG A 82 8.41 -0.67 -4.64
CA ARG A 82 9.48 -1.13 -3.76
C ARG A 82 9.96 -0.01 -2.83
N SER A 83 10.20 1.19 -3.35
CA SER A 83 10.58 2.35 -2.54
C SER A 83 9.52 2.69 -1.49
N ALA A 84 8.24 2.60 -1.86
CA ALA A 84 7.13 2.81 -0.93
C ALA A 84 7.05 1.74 0.17
N VAL A 85 7.33 0.47 -0.17
CA VAL A 85 7.39 -0.64 0.81
C VAL A 85 8.55 -0.43 1.79
N LEU A 86 9.73 -0.04 1.29
CA LEU A 86 10.89 0.27 2.15
C LEU A 86 10.60 1.42 3.10
N TRP A 87 9.99 2.50 2.60
CA TRP A 87 9.55 3.62 3.44
C TRP A 87 8.59 3.17 4.54
N ALA A 88 7.64 2.29 4.22
CA ALA A 88 6.68 1.78 5.19
C ALA A 88 7.34 0.91 6.28
N LEU A 89 8.28 0.05 5.90
CA LEU A 89 9.03 -0.81 6.84
C LEU A 89 9.95 -0.02 7.78
N ASP A 90 10.42 1.15 7.33
CA ASP A 90 11.27 2.06 8.08
C ASP A 90 10.49 2.90 9.13
N ARG A 91 9.16 2.87 9.12
CA ARG A 91 8.36 3.61 10.11
C ARG A 91 8.52 2.99 11.51
N PRO A 92 9.03 3.73 12.52
CA PRO A 92 9.27 3.18 13.86
C PRO A 92 7.97 2.85 14.61
N TRP A 93 6.86 3.48 14.21
CA TRP A 93 5.53 3.24 14.77
C TRP A 93 4.83 2.02 14.13
N LEU A 94 5.39 1.41 13.08
CA LEU A 94 4.83 0.20 12.47
C LEU A 94 5.25 -1.04 13.28
N GLN A 95 4.47 -1.35 14.31
CA GLN A 95 4.68 -2.52 15.17
C GLN A 95 3.71 -3.68 14.88
N ASP A 96 2.74 -3.49 13.99
CA ASP A 96 1.79 -4.54 13.62
C ASP A 96 2.48 -5.62 12.77
N GLU A 97 2.60 -6.82 13.33
CA GLU A 97 3.35 -7.92 12.72
C GLU A 97 2.74 -8.38 11.39
N LEU A 98 1.41 -8.36 11.27
CA LEU A 98 0.72 -8.75 10.04
C LEU A 98 1.10 -7.83 8.89
N LEU A 99 1.07 -6.51 9.14
CA LEU A 99 1.44 -5.51 8.14
C LEU A 99 2.93 -5.60 7.78
N ARG A 100 3.80 -5.80 8.77
CA ARG A 100 5.24 -5.98 8.54
C ARG A 100 5.52 -7.21 7.68
N GLN A 101 4.89 -8.34 7.99
CA GLN A 101 5.03 -9.56 7.21
C GLN A 101 4.59 -9.36 5.76
N VAL A 102 3.42 -8.76 5.53
CA VAL A 102 2.93 -8.48 4.16
C VAL A 102 3.89 -7.56 3.40
N LEU A 103 4.45 -6.55 4.06
CA LEU A 103 5.43 -5.63 3.44
C LEU A 103 6.77 -6.32 3.13
N GLN A 104 7.27 -7.18 4.02
CA GLN A 104 8.50 -7.95 3.79
C GLN A 104 8.33 -8.95 2.63
N GLU A 105 7.20 -9.66 2.58
CA GLU A 105 6.87 -10.54 1.47
C GLU A 105 6.78 -9.77 0.15
N ALA A 106 6.19 -8.56 0.19
CA ALA A 106 6.11 -7.67 -0.97
C ALA A 106 7.49 -7.22 -1.44
N GLN A 107 8.37 -6.82 -0.51
CA GLN A 107 9.73 -6.43 -0.82
C GLN A 107 10.47 -7.58 -1.54
N ALA A 108 10.44 -8.78 -0.97
CA ALA A 108 11.08 -9.95 -1.57
C ALA A 108 10.49 -10.35 -2.93
N HIS A 109 9.20 -10.11 -3.16
CA HIS A 109 8.57 -10.30 -4.46
C HIS A 109 9.04 -9.26 -5.48
N LEU A 110 9.06 -7.99 -5.11
CA LEU A 110 9.49 -6.89 -5.96
C LEU A 110 10.98 -6.96 -6.30
N ASP A 111 11.83 -7.35 -5.36
CA ASP A 111 13.26 -7.59 -5.60
C ASP A 111 13.48 -8.65 -6.69
N ARG A 112 12.68 -9.72 -6.69
CA ARG A 112 12.72 -10.76 -7.75
C ARG A 112 12.24 -10.23 -9.09
N LEU A 113 11.14 -9.47 -9.11
CA LEU A 113 10.61 -8.87 -10.34
C LEU A 113 11.62 -7.91 -10.95
N ILE A 114 12.17 -6.97 -10.17
CA ILE A 114 13.15 -5.99 -10.64
C ILE A 114 14.44 -6.67 -11.09
N GLY A 115 14.93 -7.65 -10.33
CA GLY A 115 16.11 -8.44 -10.70
C GLY A 115 15.92 -9.19 -12.04
N SER A 116 14.70 -9.63 -12.34
CA SER A 116 14.36 -10.27 -13.63
C SER A 116 14.17 -9.27 -14.79
N GLN A 117 13.80 -8.01 -14.49
CA GLN A 117 13.49 -6.95 -15.46
C GLN A 117 14.72 -6.15 -15.91
N SER A 118 15.90 -6.36 -15.30
CA SER A 118 17.16 -5.67 -15.69
C SER A 118 17.64 -5.97 -17.13
N ASN A 119 16.87 -6.75 -17.90
CA ASN A 119 17.10 -7.02 -19.33
C ASN A 119 16.16 -6.26 -20.28
N ASN A 120 15.27 -5.37 -19.80
CA ASN A 120 14.46 -4.50 -20.66
C ASN A 120 13.97 -3.23 -19.92
N LEU A 121 14.45 -2.06 -20.36
CA LEU A 121 13.90 -0.74 -20.00
C LEU A 121 13.39 -0.06 -21.29
N PRO A 122 12.48 0.95 -21.25
CA PRO A 122 11.79 1.54 -20.10
C PRO A 122 10.27 1.73 -20.33
N SER A 123 9.55 2.26 -19.33
CA SER A 123 8.35 3.07 -19.59
C SER A 123 8.19 4.17 -18.54
N VAL A 124 8.30 5.40 -19.02
CA VAL A 124 8.11 6.67 -18.33
C VAL A 124 6.61 6.89 -18.16
N GLY A 125 6.14 7.09 -16.92
CA GLY A 125 4.73 7.33 -16.63
C GLY A 125 4.46 7.79 -15.21
N ALA A 126 5.37 8.57 -14.61
CA ALA A 126 5.27 9.04 -13.23
C ALA A 126 5.01 10.55 -13.19
N LEU A 127 3.77 10.96 -13.40
CA LEU A 127 3.31 12.32 -13.08
C LEU A 127 1.84 12.30 -12.64
N ILE A 128 1.51 11.71 -11.48
CA ILE A 128 0.53 12.23 -10.49
C ILE A 128 0.70 11.44 -9.18
N TYR A 129 1.87 11.52 -8.56
CA TYR A 129 2.01 11.63 -7.11
C TYR A 129 3.35 12.34 -6.94
N PRO A 130 3.45 13.48 -6.24
CA PRO A 130 4.76 13.97 -5.87
C PRO A 130 5.45 12.81 -5.16
N LEU A 131 6.52 12.31 -5.78
CA LEU A 131 7.55 11.54 -5.12
C LEU A 131 7.95 12.41 -3.92
N TYR A 132 7.33 12.16 -2.77
CA TYR A 132 7.80 12.73 -1.53
C TYR A 132 9.11 11.99 -1.26
N PRO A 133 10.26 12.67 -1.32
CA PRO A 133 11.54 12.00 -1.19
C PRO A 133 11.61 11.28 0.16
N PRO A 134 12.26 10.10 0.24
CA PRO A 134 12.60 9.51 1.51
C PRO A 134 13.66 10.39 2.18
N GLY A 135 13.22 11.29 3.07
CA GLY A 135 14.09 12.13 3.88
C GLY A 135 14.06 13.61 3.49
N GLU A 136 13.07 14.34 3.98
CA GLU A 136 13.25 15.76 4.24
C GLU A 136 12.44 16.13 5.49
N GLY A 137 13.15 16.66 6.48
CA GLY A 137 12.70 16.78 7.85
C GLY A 137 11.55 17.76 8.03
N ARG A 138 10.63 17.39 8.91
CA ARG A 138 10.03 18.38 9.80
C ARG A 138 10.84 18.39 11.08
N ASP A 139 11.81 19.30 11.11
CA ASP A 139 12.06 20.12 12.28
C ASP A 139 10.72 20.77 12.67
N GLU A 140 9.91 20.06 13.44
CA GLU A 140 8.88 20.66 14.27
C GLU A 140 9.38 20.50 15.71
N GLY A 141 10.26 21.43 16.09
CA GLY A 141 10.46 21.72 17.48
C GLY A 141 9.14 22.11 18.15
N VAL A 142 9.04 21.76 19.44
CA VAL A 142 8.11 22.33 20.44
C VAL A 142 6.66 21.80 20.32
N ALA A 143 6.00 21.22 21.33
CA ALA A 143 6.14 21.27 22.79
C ALA A 143 5.77 19.89 23.39
N ILE A 144 6.52 19.36 24.35
CA ILE A 144 6.12 19.30 25.77
C ILE A 144 4.66 19.75 26.01
N PHE A 145 3.75 18.79 26.21
CA PHE A 145 2.87 18.61 27.39
C PHE A 145 1.89 17.46 27.12
#